data_AF-A0A336KQD8-F1
#
_entry.id   AF-A0A336KQD8-F1
#
_cell.length_a   1.000
_cell.length_b   1.000
_cell.length_c   1.000
_cell.angle_alpha   90.00
_cell.angle_beta   90.00
_cell.angle_gamma   90.00
#
_symmetry.space_group_name_H-M   'P 1'
#
loop_
_entity.id
_entity.type
_entity.pdbx_description
1 polymer ?
#
loop_
_entity_poly.entity_id
_entity_poly.type
_entity_poly.pdbx_seq_one_letter_code
_entity_poly.pdbx_strand_id
1 'polypeptide(L)'
;MCATNKANIALIYNTDSNKKLVNQLINQENASPADMKKVMRGTIKLIINYIKQIYHFYNYLNNLFLSSTFYKVLTRTTQPAHLVALLIATFVLSIVWPNLVASPTPVPDESYDSSKLSKKYTILMYLGVFATHFGAQMWMTFVSGLSLYFNLPRHIFGQCQQILFPRYFTLNSILSIIALITFIKAHDHQRWILSSYVQVIVLTLCAVIELTVRLYLAPPMLKLLHQKYRLESYEGVGKEIGRFEDHSMLEKNLCYKEIHMKFRKYHTIIATGNILTVVCTFVHLHYLASKIVAL
;
A
#
# COMPACT_ATOMS: atom_id res chain seq x y z
N MET A 1 -15.34 21.58 14.32
CA MET A 1 -15.37 20.36 13.47
C MET A 1 -16.18 20.52 12.18
N CYS A 2 -17.25 21.33 12.14
CA CYS A 2 -18.10 21.49 10.94
C CYS A 2 -17.49 22.36 9.82
N ALA A 3 -16.74 23.42 10.16
CA ALA A 3 -16.13 24.33 9.15
C ALA A 3 -14.98 23.69 8.35
N THR A 4 -14.18 22.83 8.98
CA THR A 4 -13.05 22.12 8.34
C THR A 4 -13.51 21.05 7.35
N ASN A 5 -14.71 20.48 7.54
CA ASN A 5 -15.30 19.51 6.61
C ASN A 5 -15.77 20.14 5.31
N LYS A 6 -16.36 21.35 5.35
CA LYS A 6 -16.81 22.05 4.13
C LYS A 6 -15.63 22.46 3.24
N ALA A 7 -14.51 22.90 3.82
CA ALA A 7 -13.31 23.26 3.04
C ALA A 7 -12.67 22.04 2.35
N ASN A 8 -12.65 20.88 3.01
CA ASN A 8 -12.14 19.64 2.42
C ASN A 8 -13.06 19.08 1.33
N ILE A 9 -14.38 19.23 1.46
CA ILE A 9 -15.37 18.82 0.45
C ILE A 9 -15.37 19.78 -0.75
N ALA A 10 -15.19 21.09 -0.53
CA ALA A 10 -15.10 22.07 -1.62
C ALA A 10 -13.84 21.86 -2.49
N LEU A 11 -12.74 21.38 -1.90
CA LEU A 11 -11.52 20.99 -2.63
C LEU A 11 -11.73 19.75 -3.53
N ILE A 12 -12.72 18.90 -3.22
CA ILE A 12 -13.04 17.70 -3.99
C ILE A 12 -13.80 18.04 -5.30
N TYR A 13 -14.41 19.22 -5.39
CA TYR A 13 -15.26 19.64 -6.52
C TYR A 13 -14.71 20.85 -7.30
N ASN A 14 -13.38 21.02 -7.39
CA ASN A 14 -12.78 22.03 -8.28
C ASN A 14 -12.78 21.57 -9.77
N THR A 15 -13.91 21.06 -10.23
CA THR A 15 -14.14 20.52 -11.57
C THR A 15 -14.13 21.62 -12.63
N ASP A 16 -14.53 22.84 -12.29
CA ASP A 16 -14.67 23.93 -13.27
C ASP A 16 -13.34 24.57 -13.68
N SER A 17 -12.37 24.71 -12.76
CA SER A 17 -11.02 25.16 -13.15
C SER A 17 -10.31 24.11 -14.00
N ASN A 18 -10.46 22.83 -13.67
CA ASN A 18 -9.86 21.74 -14.43
C ASN A 18 -10.47 21.61 -15.82
N LYS A 19 -11.79 21.76 -15.96
CA LYS A 19 -12.48 21.80 -17.26
C LYS A 19 -12.02 22.97 -18.13
N LYS A 20 -11.89 24.17 -17.56
CA LYS A 20 -11.37 25.34 -18.30
C LYS A 20 -9.94 25.12 -18.80
N LEU A 21 -9.07 24.50 -18.00
CA LEU A 21 -7.70 24.22 -18.39
C LEU A 21 -7.62 23.14 -19.48
N VAL A 22 -8.42 22.07 -19.37
CA VAL A 22 -8.51 21.02 -20.41
C VAL A 22 -9.02 21.59 -21.74
N ASN A 23 -10.03 22.45 -21.71
CA ASN A 23 -10.54 23.11 -22.93
C ASN A 23 -9.53 24.07 -23.57
N GLN A 24 -8.67 24.71 -22.77
CA GLN A 24 -7.55 25.51 -23.29
C GLN A 24 -6.44 24.67 -23.92
N LEU A 25 -6.24 23.44 -23.44
CA LEU A 25 -5.22 22.51 -23.93
C LEU A 25 -5.63 21.81 -25.25
N ILE A 26 -6.93 21.57 -25.46
CA ILE A 26 -7.46 20.89 -26.65
C ILE A 26 -7.41 21.80 -27.90
N ASN A 27 -7.47 23.12 -27.73
CA ASN A 27 -7.61 24.07 -28.85
C ASN A 27 -6.27 24.62 -29.40
N GLN A 28 -5.11 24.04 -29.06
CA GLN A 28 -3.81 24.49 -29.56
C GLN A 28 -3.22 23.52 -30.58
N GLU A 29 -3.63 23.64 -31.85
CA GLU A 29 -3.18 22.75 -32.94
C GLU A 29 -1.91 23.26 -33.67
N ASN A 30 -1.44 24.50 -33.41
CA ASN A 30 -0.22 25.07 -34.03
C ASN A 30 0.55 26.00 -33.06
N ALA A 31 1.20 25.44 -32.03
CA ALA A 31 1.73 26.21 -30.90
C ALA A 31 3.27 26.38 -30.92
N SER A 32 3.75 27.59 -30.60
CA SER A 32 5.18 27.96 -30.51
C SER A 32 5.91 27.17 -29.39
N PRO A 33 7.25 27.00 -29.41
CA PRO A 33 8.01 26.37 -28.31
C PRO A 33 7.72 26.99 -26.92
N ALA A 34 7.35 28.27 -26.87
CA ALA A 34 6.93 28.95 -25.64
C ALA A 34 5.55 28.48 -25.15
N ASP A 35 4.62 28.22 -26.07
CA ASP A 35 3.29 27.69 -25.78
C ASP A 35 3.36 26.23 -25.33
N MET A 36 4.25 25.43 -25.95
CA MET A 36 4.49 24.05 -25.52
C MET A 36 5.01 23.97 -24.08
N LYS A 37 5.91 24.87 -23.66
CA LYS A 37 6.34 24.98 -22.25
C LYS A 37 5.20 25.39 -21.32
N LYS A 38 4.25 26.23 -21.79
CA LYS A 38 3.08 26.65 -21.02
C LYS A 38 2.09 25.50 -20.84
N VAL A 39 1.80 24.76 -21.90
CA VAL A 39 1.00 23.53 -21.91
C VAL A 39 1.60 22.51 -20.95
N MET A 40 2.88 22.18 -21.08
CA MET A 40 3.56 21.21 -20.22
C MET A 40 3.47 21.58 -18.73
N ARG A 41 3.67 22.87 -18.38
CA ARG A 41 3.49 23.35 -17.00
C ARG A 41 2.05 23.25 -16.51
N GLY A 42 1.07 23.49 -17.39
CA GLY A 42 -0.35 23.30 -17.10
C GLY A 42 -0.69 21.83 -16.81
N THR A 43 -0.22 20.92 -17.66
CA THR A 43 -0.41 19.47 -17.51
C THR A 43 0.24 18.94 -16.23
N ILE A 44 1.47 19.36 -15.91
CA ILE A 44 2.14 18.99 -14.65
C ILE A 44 1.33 19.47 -13.44
N LYS A 45 0.83 20.71 -13.46
CA LYS A 45 -0.01 21.23 -12.37
C LYS A 45 -1.30 20.44 -12.19
N LEU A 46 -1.96 20.04 -13.29
CA LEU A 46 -3.14 19.17 -13.27
C LEU A 46 -2.83 17.83 -12.61
N ILE A 47 -1.74 17.17 -13.03
CA ILE A 47 -1.31 15.88 -12.48
C ILE A 47 -1.02 16.03 -10.98
N ILE A 48 -0.27 17.06 -10.57
CA ILE A 48 0.03 17.32 -9.16
C ILE A 48 -1.25 17.54 -8.34
N ASN A 49 -2.22 18.29 -8.87
CA ASN A 49 -3.50 18.52 -8.18
C ASN A 49 -4.30 17.23 -8.04
N TYR A 50 -4.35 16.39 -9.07
CA TYR A 50 -4.98 15.06 -8.99
C TYR A 50 -4.30 14.17 -7.96
N ILE A 51 -2.96 14.12 -7.94
CA ILE A 51 -2.19 13.35 -6.94
C ILE A 51 -2.51 13.85 -5.53
N LYS A 52 -2.56 15.17 -5.31
CA LYS A 52 -2.95 15.75 -4.02
C LYS A 52 -4.37 15.37 -3.63
N GLN A 53 -5.31 15.41 -4.58
CA GLN A 53 -6.70 15.05 -4.33
C GLN A 53 -6.83 13.58 -3.92
N ILE A 54 -6.17 12.67 -4.65
CA ILE A 54 -6.10 11.25 -4.32
C ILE A 54 -5.48 11.05 -2.93
N TYR A 55 -4.39 11.77 -2.63
CA TYR A 55 -3.74 11.72 -1.33
C TYR A 55 -4.63 12.20 -0.19
N HIS A 56 -5.39 13.28 -0.38
CA HIS A 56 -6.34 13.78 0.62
C HIS A 56 -7.51 12.82 0.82
N PHE A 57 -8.08 12.29 -0.28
CA PHE A 57 -9.14 11.30 -0.23
C PHE A 57 -8.70 10.03 0.49
N TYR A 58 -7.51 9.54 0.17
CA TYR A 58 -6.89 8.40 0.84
C TYR A 58 -6.69 8.66 2.33
N ASN A 59 -6.13 9.82 2.71
CA ASN A 59 -5.95 10.16 4.14
C ASN A 59 -7.30 10.27 4.86
N TYR A 60 -8.33 10.81 4.19
CA TYR A 60 -9.67 10.89 4.73
C TYR A 60 -10.25 9.49 4.99
N LEU A 61 -10.22 8.60 4.00
CA LEU A 61 -10.67 7.21 4.15
C LEU A 61 -9.88 6.47 5.22
N ASN A 62 -8.55 6.64 5.26
CA ASN A 62 -7.70 6.02 6.26
C ASN A 62 -8.02 6.54 7.67
N ASN A 63 -8.26 7.84 7.85
CA ASN A 63 -8.64 8.40 9.14
C ASN A 63 -10.05 7.98 9.58
N LEU A 64 -11.01 7.91 8.65
CA LEU A 64 -12.33 7.33 8.90
C LEU A 64 -12.24 5.87 9.33
N PHE A 65 -11.47 5.08 8.60
CA PHE A 65 -11.25 3.68 8.91
C PHE A 65 -10.61 3.52 10.29
N LEU A 66 -9.51 4.22 10.58
CA LEU A 66 -8.81 4.17 11.87
C LEU A 66 -9.67 4.66 13.06
N SER A 67 -10.60 5.59 12.83
CA SER A 67 -11.48 6.13 13.88
C SER A 67 -12.76 5.31 14.08
N SER A 68 -13.11 4.45 13.12
CA SER A 68 -14.32 3.64 13.14
C SER A 68 -14.36 2.68 14.33
N THR A 69 -15.57 2.44 14.85
CA THR A 69 -15.83 1.42 15.87
C THR A 69 -15.43 0.04 15.37
N PHE A 70 -15.61 -0.22 14.07
CA PHE A 70 -15.17 -1.45 13.41
C PHE A 70 -13.66 -1.67 13.55
N TYR A 71 -12.83 -0.68 13.20
CA TYR A 71 -11.37 -0.78 13.37
C TYR A 71 -10.97 -0.92 14.84
N LYS A 72 -11.63 -0.19 15.75
CA LYS A 72 -11.38 -0.32 17.20
C LYS A 72 -11.71 -1.73 17.70
N VAL A 73 -12.79 -2.33 17.25
CA VAL A 73 -13.16 -3.72 17.58
C VAL A 73 -12.15 -4.68 16.94
N LEU A 74 -11.89 -4.56 15.64
CA LEU A 74 -10.96 -5.40 14.87
C LEU A 74 -9.52 -5.40 15.42
N THR A 75 -9.08 -4.29 16.02
CA THR A 75 -7.72 -4.15 16.56
C THR A 75 -7.62 -4.30 18.09
N ARG A 76 -8.73 -4.24 18.84
CA ARG A 76 -8.74 -4.50 20.31
C ARG A 76 -9.19 -5.89 20.70
N THR A 77 -9.97 -6.58 19.87
CA THR A 77 -10.33 -7.98 20.10
C THR A 77 -9.60 -8.85 19.09
N THR A 78 -9.04 -9.97 19.54
CA THR A 78 -8.27 -10.90 18.68
C THR A 78 -9.17 -11.77 17.80
N GLN A 79 -10.46 -11.89 18.13
CA GLN A 79 -11.42 -12.77 17.45
C GLN A 79 -11.88 -12.30 16.04
N PRO A 80 -12.13 -11.01 15.77
CA PRO A 80 -12.54 -10.54 14.44
C PRO A 80 -11.42 -10.66 13.40
N ALA A 81 -10.16 -10.68 13.84
CA ALA A 81 -8.98 -10.92 12.99
C ALA A 81 -9.05 -12.26 12.28
N HIS A 82 -9.30 -13.30 13.08
CA HIS A 82 -9.42 -14.68 12.62
C HIS A 82 -10.65 -14.81 11.73
N LEU A 83 -11.76 -14.14 12.06
CA LEU A 83 -12.95 -14.07 11.19
C LEU A 83 -12.66 -13.40 9.85
N VAL A 84 -11.90 -12.29 9.80
CA VAL A 84 -11.54 -11.63 8.54
C VAL A 84 -10.57 -12.47 7.72
N ALA A 85 -9.56 -13.08 8.35
CA ALA A 85 -8.64 -13.98 7.66
C ALA A 85 -9.36 -15.25 7.15
N LEU A 86 -10.29 -15.78 7.95
CA LEU A 86 -11.10 -16.95 7.61
C LEU A 86 -12.16 -16.57 6.57
N LEU A 87 -12.71 -15.36 6.58
CA LEU A 87 -13.60 -14.81 5.54
C LEU A 87 -12.86 -14.62 4.22
N ILE A 88 -11.65 -14.09 4.24
CA ILE A 88 -10.80 -13.98 3.05
C ILE A 88 -10.44 -15.38 2.54
N ALA A 89 -10.05 -16.30 3.42
CA ALA A 89 -9.76 -17.67 3.04
C ALA A 89 -11.01 -18.38 2.48
N THR A 90 -12.19 -18.23 3.10
CA THR A 90 -13.44 -18.81 2.59
C THR A 90 -13.91 -18.13 1.33
N PHE A 91 -13.72 -16.82 1.17
CA PHE A 91 -14.06 -16.10 -0.06
C PHE A 91 -13.17 -16.54 -1.22
N VAL A 92 -11.87 -16.68 -0.97
CA VAL A 92 -10.91 -17.24 -1.92
C VAL A 92 -11.27 -18.68 -2.24
N LEU A 93 -11.56 -19.53 -1.24
CA LEU A 93 -11.99 -20.92 -1.45
C LEU A 93 -13.33 -21.00 -2.21
N SER A 94 -14.28 -20.11 -1.97
CA SER A 94 -15.58 -20.06 -2.66
C SER A 94 -15.49 -19.52 -4.09
N ILE A 95 -14.47 -18.73 -4.42
CA ILE A 95 -14.17 -18.33 -5.81
C ILE A 95 -13.37 -19.43 -6.52
N VAL A 96 -12.54 -20.16 -5.79
CA VAL A 96 -11.74 -21.27 -6.33
C VAL A 96 -12.58 -22.54 -6.53
N TRP A 97 -13.58 -22.79 -5.69
CA TRP A 97 -14.42 -24.00 -5.71
C TRP A 97 -15.18 -24.21 -7.04
N PRO A 98 -15.85 -23.22 -7.64
CA PRO A 98 -16.50 -23.35 -8.94
C PRO A 98 -15.51 -23.77 -10.03
N ASN A 99 -14.28 -23.25 -9.98
CA ASN A 99 -13.22 -23.55 -10.97
C ASN A 99 -12.53 -24.90 -10.75
N LEU A 100 -12.65 -25.50 -9.56
CA LEU A 100 -12.18 -26.86 -9.27
C LEU A 100 -13.20 -27.92 -9.67
N VAL A 101 -14.50 -27.59 -9.66
CA VAL A 101 -15.59 -28.55 -9.86
C VAL A 101 -16.23 -28.45 -11.24
N ALA A 102 -16.12 -27.30 -11.94
CA ALA A 102 -16.68 -27.13 -13.27
C ALA A 102 -15.86 -27.88 -14.34
N SER A 103 -16.46 -28.90 -14.94
CA SER A 103 -15.98 -29.46 -16.21
C SER A 103 -16.37 -28.52 -17.36
N PRO A 104 -15.48 -28.28 -18.35
CA PRO A 104 -15.74 -27.30 -19.39
C PRO A 104 -16.83 -27.77 -20.34
N THR A 105 -17.97 -27.07 -20.36
CA THR A 105 -18.97 -27.20 -21.43
C THR A 105 -18.69 -26.14 -22.51
N PRO A 106 -18.65 -26.51 -23.81
CA PRO A 106 -18.48 -25.55 -24.88
C PRO A 106 -19.84 -24.89 -25.20
N VAL A 107 -19.89 -23.57 -25.17
CA VAL A 107 -21.04 -22.77 -25.64
C VAL A 107 -20.62 -22.00 -26.90
N PRO A 108 -21.44 -21.95 -27.98
CA PRO A 108 -21.03 -21.36 -29.26
C PRO A 108 -21.01 -19.82 -29.27
N ASP A 109 -20.21 -19.30 -30.20
CA ASP A 109 -19.71 -17.94 -30.38
C ASP A 109 -20.74 -16.87 -30.83
N GLU A 110 -20.83 -15.77 -30.07
CA GLU A 110 -21.12 -14.40 -30.59
C GLU A 110 -20.36 -13.27 -29.82
N SER A 111 -19.52 -13.60 -28.81
CA SER A 111 -18.92 -12.62 -27.87
C SER A 111 -17.40 -12.42 -28.04
N TYR A 112 -16.85 -12.76 -29.21
CA TYR A 112 -15.41 -12.89 -29.43
C TYR A 112 -14.61 -11.57 -29.29
N ASP A 113 -15.21 -10.41 -29.62
CA ASP A 113 -14.48 -9.13 -29.64
C ASP A 113 -14.54 -8.35 -28.29
N SER A 114 -15.70 -8.36 -27.63
CA SER A 114 -15.90 -7.81 -26.28
C SER A 114 -15.02 -8.53 -25.24
N SER A 115 -14.92 -9.86 -25.33
CA SER A 115 -14.13 -10.67 -24.40
C SER A 115 -12.62 -10.44 -24.54
N LYS A 116 -12.10 -10.20 -25.75
CA LYS A 116 -10.69 -9.87 -25.99
C LYS A 116 -10.30 -8.51 -25.42
N LEU A 117 -11.16 -7.50 -25.61
CA LEU A 117 -10.92 -6.15 -25.08
C LEU A 117 -10.94 -6.14 -23.54
N SER A 118 -11.93 -6.80 -22.93
CA SER A 118 -12.04 -6.96 -21.47
C SER A 118 -10.82 -7.69 -20.86
N LYS A 119 -10.31 -8.73 -21.53
CA LYS A 119 -9.10 -9.45 -21.11
C LYS A 119 -7.85 -8.55 -21.12
N LYS A 120 -7.65 -7.73 -22.16
CA LYS A 120 -6.51 -6.79 -22.24
C LYS A 120 -6.51 -5.79 -21.08
N TYR A 121 -7.66 -5.19 -20.77
CA TYR A 121 -7.78 -4.26 -19.65
C TYR A 121 -7.57 -4.95 -18.29
N THR A 122 -8.06 -6.17 -18.13
CA THR A 122 -7.86 -6.95 -16.90
C THR A 122 -6.38 -7.27 -16.67
N ILE A 123 -5.65 -7.67 -17.72
CA ILE A 123 -4.20 -7.92 -17.66
C ILE A 123 -3.43 -6.63 -17.37
N LEU A 124 -3.77 -5.52 -18.05
CA LEU A 124 -3.12 -4.23 -17.82
C LEU A 124 -3.34 -3.74 -16.38
N MET A 125 -4.55 -3.89 -15.85
CA MET A 125 -4.88 -3.54 -14.47
C MET A 125 -4.11 -4.42 -13.47
N TYR A 126 -4.08 -5.74 -13.69
CA TYR A 126 -3.30 -6.67 -12.87
C TYR A 126 -1.81 -6.30 -12.84
N LEU A 127 -1.21 -6.10 -14.02
CA LEU A 127 0.20 -5.69 -14.14
C LEU A 127 0.46 -4.33 -13.47
N GLY A 128 -0.43 -3.36 -13.65
CA GLY A 128 -0.31 -2.05 -13.03
C GLY A 128 -0.38 -2.11 -11.50
N VAL A 129 -1.34 -2.88 -10.96
CA VAL A 129 -1.48 -3.10 -9.51
C VAL A 129 -0.24 -3.79 -8.95
N PHE A 130 0.20 -4.87 -9.58
CA PHE A 130 1.38 -5.62 -9.15
C PHE A 130 2.67 -4.78 -9.22
N ALA A 131 2.90 -4.08 -10.33
CA ALA A 131 4.07 -3.22 -10.49
C ALA A 131 4.07 -2.07 -9.46
N THR A 132 2.90 -1.49 -9.17
CA THR A 132 2.77 -0.46 -8.13
C THR A 132 3.06 -1.03 -6.75
N HIS A 133 2.56 -2.23 -6.44
CA HIS A 133 2.78 -2.92 -5.17
C HIS A 133 4.26 -3.26 -4.95
N PHE A 134 4.86 -3.96 -5.90
CA PHE A 134 6.28 -4.32 -5.86
C PHE A 134 7.18 -3.06 -5.84
N GLY A 135 6.89 -2.09 -6.70
CA GLY A 135 7.62 -0.83 -6.74
C GLY A 135 7.55 -0.04 -5.43
N ALA A 136 6.38 0.02 -4.80
CA ALA A 136 6.21 0.66 -3.49
C ALA A 136 7.03 -0.06 -2.40
N GLN A 137 7.05 -1.39 -2.39
CA GLN A 137 7.86 -2.18 -1.46
C GLN A 137 9.36 -1.91 -1.64
N MET A 138 9.86 -1.94 -2.87
CA MET A 138 11.27 -1.67 -3.18
C MET A 138 11.66 -0.24 -2.79
N TRP A 139 10.84 0.75 -3.17
CA TRP A 139 11.10 2.16 -2.86
C TRP A 139 11.11 2.42 -1.36
N MET A 140 10.08 1.95 -0.63
CA MET A 140 9.98 2.23 0.79
C MET A 140 11.07 1.53 1.61
N THR A 141 11.42 0.30 1.25
CA THR A 141 12.38 -0.51 2.01
C THR A 141 13.82 -0.05 1.77
N PHE A 142 14.21 0.15 0.50
CA PHE A 142 15.61 0.39 0.15
C PHE A 142 15.91 1.87 -0.05
N VAL A 143 15.11 2.59 -0.84
CA VAL A 143 15.42 3.98 -1.19
C VAL A 143 15.06 4.93 -0.05
N SER A 144 13.79 4.95 0.33
CA SER A 144 13.27 5.82 1.38
C SER A 144 13.84 5.44 2.75
N GLY A 145 13.80 4.14 3.10
CA GLY A 145 14.27 3.65 4.39
C GLY A 145 15.73 3.99 4.69
N LEU A 146 16.65 3.65 3.77
CA LEU A 146 18.09 3.92 3.96
C LEU A 146 18.39 5.43 3.91
N SER A 147 17.80 6.15 2.94
CA SER A 147 18.03 7.58 2.80
C SER A 147 17.60 8.35 4.05
N LEU A 148 16.41 8.07 4.58
CA LEU A 148 15.93 8.74 5.79
C LEU A 148 16.75 8.35 7.03
N TYR A 149 17.19 7.10 7.14
CA TYR A 149 17.99 6.63 8.27
C TYR A 149 19.35 7.34 8.36
N PHE A 150 20.03 7.51 7.22
CA PHE A 150 21.37 8.10 7.19
C PHE A 150 21.38 9.63 7.17
N ASN A 151 20.29 10.28 6.73
CA ASN A 151 20.29 11.72 6.50
C ASN A 151 19.44 12.53 7.50
N LEU A 152 18.64 11.88 8.37
CA LEU A 152 17.78 12.59 9.31
C LEU A 152 18.16 12.33 10.77
N PRO A 153 18.02 13.35 11.64
CA PRO A 153 18.03 13.15 13.09
C PRO A 153 16.98 12.13 13.51
N ARG A 154 17.29 11.28 14.48
CA ARG A 154 16.46 10.14 14.87
C ARG A 154 15.00 10.49 15.16
N HIS A 155 14.73 11.58 15.87
CA HIS A 155 13.35 12.02 16.13
C HIS A 155 12.62 12.45 14.87
N ILE A 156 13.30 13.14 13.95
CA ILE A 156 12.73 13.57 12.67
C ILE A 156 12.47 12.36 11.77
N PHE A 157 13.43 11.43 11.70
CA PHE A 157 13.24 10.14 11.03
C PHE A 157 12.01 9.40 11.58
N GLY A 158 11.88 9.35 12.90
CA GLY A 158 10.72 8.80 13.59
C GLY A 158 9.39 9.44 13.23
N GLN A 159 9.34 10.77 13.16
CA GLN A 159 8.15 11.50 12.75
C GLN A 159 7.77 11.15 11.30
N CYS A 160 8.75 11.00 10.41
CA CYS A 160 8.50 10.51 9.05
C CYS A 160 7.92 9.09 9.08
N GLN A 161 8.48 8.18 9.88
CA GLN A 161 7.99 6.81 10.03
C GLN A 161 6.55 6.76 10.54
N GLN A 162 6.17 7.62 11.50
CA GLN A 162 4.80 7.68 12.03
C GLN A 162 3.77 8.02 10.96
N ILE A 163 4.16 8.80 9.96
CA ILE A 163 3.30 9.20 8.85
C ILE A 163 3.36 8.16 7.72
N LEU A 164 4.56 7.69 7.37
CA LEU A 164 4.80 6.82 6.21
C LEU A 164 4.35 5.39 6.47
N PHE A 165 4.62 4.81 7.65
CA PHE A 165 4.34 3.40 7.93
C PHE A 165 2.85 3.04 7.84
N PRO A 166 1.91 3.77 8.47
CA PRO A 166 0.49 3.50 8.29
C PRO A 166 0.05 3.53 6.83
N ARG A 167 0.62 4.45 6.05
CA ARG A 167 0.22 4.66 4.66
C ARG A 167 0.72 3.53 3.77
N TYR A 168 2.00 3.22 3.92
CA TYR A 168 2.66 2.13 3.24
C TYR A 168 1.94 0.80 3.50
N PHE A 169 1.72 0.43 4.75
CA PHE A 169 1.09 -0.86 5.07
C PHE A 169 -0.37 -0.96 4.61
N THR A 170 -1.14 0.14 4.62
CA THR A 170 -2.48 0.16 4.02
C THR A 170 -2.42 -0.02 2.50
N LEU A 171 -1.56 0.76 1.82
CA LEU A 171 -1.43 0.70 0.36
C LEU A 171 -1.03 -0.71 -0.07
N ASN A 172 -0.03 -1.29 0.58
CA ASN A 172 0.39 -2.66 0.34
C ASN A 172 -0.72 -3.68 0.56
N SER A 173 -1.42 -3.62 1.71
CA SER A 173 -2.52 -4.56 2.00
C SER A 173 -3.64 -4.49 0.95
N ILE A 174 -3.99 -3.28 0.48
CA ILE A 174 -5.01 -3.10 -0.56
C ILE A 174 -4.50 -3.67 -1.88
N LEU A 175 -3.29 -3.29 -2.31
CA LEU A 175 -2.76 -3.71 -3.59
C LEU A 175 -2.48 -5.22 -3.66
N SER A 176 -2.03 -5.86 -2.58
CA SER A 176 -1.83 -7.32 -2.55
C SER A 176 -3.14 -8.10 -2.64
N ILE A 177 -4.21 -7.62 -2.00
CA ILE A 177 -5.55 -8.21 -2.14
C ILE A 177 -6.05 -8.05 -3.58
N ILE A 178 -5.92 -6.85 -4.18
CA ILE A 178 -6.32 -6.62 -5.57
C ILE A 178 -5.50 -7.49 -6.53
N ALA A 179 -4.18 -7.61 -6.30
CA ALA A 179 -3.29 -8.46 -7.09
C ALA A 179 -3.70 -9.93 -7.02
N LEU A 180 -4.04 -10.44 -5.83
CA LEU A 180 -4.53 -11.81 -5.66
C LEU A 180 -5.84 -12.05 -6.41
N ILE A 181 -6.83 -11.16 -6.24
CA ILE A 181 -8.13 -11.29 -6.91
C ILE A 181 -7.95 -11.25 -8.43
N THR A 182 -7.18 -10.29 -8.92
CA THR A 182 -6.95 -10.12 -10.37
C THR A 182 -6.13 -11.28 -10.95
N PHE A 183 -5.17 -11.84 -10.21
CA PHE A 183 -4.43 -13.03 -10.63
C PHE A 183 -5.34 -14.24 -10.82
N ILE A 184 -6.24 -14.50 -9.85
CA ILE A 184 -7.21 -15.60 -9.92
C ILE A 184 -8.14 -15.40 -11.12
N LYS A 185 -8.72 -14.20 -11.27
CA LYS A 185 -9.60 -13.88 -12.40
C LYS A 185 -8.91 -13.97 -13.76
N ALA A 186 -7.62 -13.66 -13.84
CA ALA A 186 -6.86 -13.79 -15.08
C ALA A 186 -6.65 -15.27 -15.49
N HIS A 187 -6.66 -16.20 -14.54
CA HIS A 187 -6.46 -17.64 -14.76
C HIS A 187 -7.77 -18.46 -14.80
N ASP A 188 -8.95 -17.81 -14.69
CA ASP A 188 -10.27 -18.45 -14.61
C ASP A 188 -10.60 -19.37 -15.81
N HIS A 189 -10.06 -19.05 -16.99
CA HIS A 189 -10.27 -19.80 -18.22
C HIS A 189 -9.09 -20.67 -18.65
N GLN A 190 -8.06 -20.79 -17.81
CA GLN A 190 -6.84 -21.54 -18.12
C GLN A 190 -6.72 -22.77 -17.20
N ARG A 191 -6.23 -23.89 -17.74
CA ARG A 191 -5.95 -25.07 -16.90
C ARG A 191 -4.91 -24.70 -15.83
N TRP A 192 -5.27 -24.91 -14.57
CA TRP A 192 -4.39 -24.65 -13.46
C TRP A 192 -3.27 -25.70 -13.44
N ILE A 193 -2.03 -25.20 -13.47
CA ILE A 193 -0.82 -26.02 -13.32
C ILE A 193 -0.22 -25.78 -11.94
N LEU A 194 0.67 -26.67 -11.49
CA LEU A 194 1.29 -26.59 -10.16
C LEU A 194 1.86 -25.19 -9.84
N SER A 195 2.49 -24.54 -10.82
CA SER A 195 3.02 -23.19 -10.65
C SER A 195 1.94 -22.15 -10.33
N SER A 196 0.74 -22.27 -10.90
CA SER A 196 -0.39 -21.36 -10.64
C SER A 196 -0.87 -21.48 -9.20
N TYR A 197 -0.97 -22.70 -8.67
CA TYR A 197 -1.31 -22.93 -7.26
C TYR A 197 -0.27 -22.35 -6.30
N VAL A 198 1.02 -22.57 -6.59
CA VAL A 198 2.12 -21.99 -5.81
C VAL A 198 2.00 -20.46 -5.76
N GLN A 199 1.68 -19.81 -6.89
CA GLN A 199 1.50 -18.36 -6.93
C GLN A 199 0.31 -17.86 -6.11
N VAL A 200 -0.82 -18.57 -6.12
CA VAL A 200 -1.95 -18.21 -5.25
C VAL A 200 -1.55 -18.29 -3.78
N ILE A 201 -0.81 -19.32 -3.37
CA ILE A 201 -0.33 -19.46 -2.00
C ILE A 201 0.63 -18.31 -1.64
N VAL A 202 1.59 -18.00 -2.51
CA VAL A 202 2.57 -16.92 -2.31
C VAL A 202 1.88 -15.56 -2.18
N LEU A 203 0.94 -15.24 -3.08
CA LEU A 203 0.19 -13.98 -3.04
C LEU A 203 -0.73 -13.90 -1.82
N THR A 204 -1.35 -15.00 -1.42
CA THR A 204 -2.19 -15.07 -0.21
C THR A 204 -1.35 -14.85 1.05
N LEU A 205 -0.19 -15.52 1.16
CA LEU A 205 0.75 -15.31 2.26
C LEU A 205 1.19 -13.83 2.33
N CYS A 206 1.51 -13.23 1.18
CA CYS A 206 1.86 -11.81 1.09
C CYS A 206 0.73 -10.92 1.64
N ALA A 207 -0.50 -11.10 1.16
CA ALA A 207 -1.65 -10.31 1.59
C ALA A 207 -1.95 -10.47 3.09
N VAL A 208 -1.87 -11.70 3.61
CA VAL A 208 -2.11 -11.98 5.04
C VAL A 208 -1.04 -11.33 5.93
N ILE A 209 0.23 -11.40 5.55
CA ILE A 209 1.32 -10.78 6.31
C ILE A 209 1.15 -9.26 6.33
N GLU A 210 0.91 -8.63 5.17
CA GLU A 210 0.75 -7.18 5.07
C GLU A 210 -0.46 -6.68 5.87
N LEU A 211 -1.58 -7.39 5.77
CA LEU A 211 -2.79 -7.08 6.53
C LEU A 211 -2.56 -7.24 8.03
N THR A 212 -1.85 -8.30 8.44
CA THR A 212 -1.51 -8.56 9.85
C THR A 212 -0.60 -7.47 10.40
N VAL A 213 0.44 -7.10 9.65
CA VAL A 213 1.34 -6.00 10.00
C VAL A 213 0.54 -4.71 10.14
N ARG A 214 -0.37 -4.42 9.20
CA ARG A 214 -1.18 -3.21 9.21
C ARG A 214 -2.11 -3.12 10.42
N LEU A 215 -2.85 -4.18 10.72
CA LEU A 215 -3.91 -4.19 11.72
C LEU A 215 -3.41 -4.46 13.14
N TYR A 216 -2.40 -5.33 13.30
CA TYR A 216 -2.00 -5.83 14.63
C TYR A 216 -0.64 -5.33 15.08
N LEU A 217 0.34 -5.15 14.19
CA LEU A 217 1.70 -4.84 14.59
C LEU A 217 2.01 -3.34 14.52
N ALA A 218 1.56 -2.65 13.48
CA ALA A 218 1.83 -1.23 13.29
C ALA A 218 1.21 -0.33 14.39
N PRO A 219 -0.06 -0.52 14.84
CA PRO A 219 -0.65 0.33 15.86
C PRO A 219 0.06 0.31 17.23
N PRO A 220 0.38 -0.86 17.84
CA PRO A 220 1.12 -0.87 19.11
C PRO A 220 2.55 -0.36 18.96
N MET A 221 3.22 -0.65 17.85
CA MET A 221 4.56 -0.13 17.57
C MET A 221 4.57 1.41 17.56
N LEU A 222 3.61 2.04 16.88
CA LEU A 222 3.52 3.49 16.82
C LEU A 222 3.20 4.13 18.18
N LYS A 223 2.41 3.47 19.04
CA LYS A 223 2.17 3.93 20.41
C LYS A 223 3.46 3.91 21.24
N LEU A 224 4.22 2.82 21.16
CA LEU A 224 5.50 2.69 21.84
C LEU A 224 6.52 3.73 21.34
N LEU A 225 6.52 4.01 20.04
CA LEU A 225 7.36 5.06 19.44
C LEU A 225 7.02 6.46 20.00
N HIS A 226 5.74 6.80 20.12
CA HIS A 226 5.33 8.07 20.72
C HIS A 226 5.72 8.16 22.20
N GLN A 227 5.52 7.09 22.97
CA GLN A 227 5.91 7.03 24.38
C GLN A 227 7.42 7.20 24.55
N LYS A 228 8.20 6.48 23.73
CA LYS A 228 9.66 6.58 23.68
C LYS A 228 10.11 8.02 23.42
N TYR A 229 9.55 8.67 22.39
CA TYR A 229 9.93 10.05 22.05
C TYR A 229 9.56 11.07 23.10
N ARG A 230 8.42 10.91 23.78
CA ARG A 230 8.08 11.79 24.91
C ARG A 230 9.15 11.74 26.00
N LEU A 231 9.59 10.54 26.39
CA LEU A 231 10.65 10.36 27.39
C LEU A 231 11.98 10.95 26.93
N GLU A 232 12.36 10.67 25.69
CA GLU A 232 13.60 11.17 25.09
C GLU A 232 13.63 12.71 24.96
N SER A 233 12.49 13.33 24.66
CA SER A 233 12.40 14.80 24.56
C SER A 233 12.56 15.50 25.92
N TYR A 234 12.15 14.89 27.04
CA TYR A 234 12.38 15.45 28.37
C TYR A 234 13.87 15.47 28.73
N GLU A 235 14.62 14.48 28.28
CA GLU A 235 16.08 14.36 28.51
C GLU A 235 16.92 15.08 27.45
N GLY A 236 16.30 15.74 26.47
CA GLY A 236 16.98 16.51 25.44
C GLY A 236 17.73 15.70 24.36
N VAL A 237 17.49 14.40 24.26
CA VAL A 237 18.18 13.49 23.32
C VAL A 237 17.42 13.27 22.01
N GLY A 238 18.02 12.56 21.04
CA GLY A 238 17.35 12.14 19.81
C GLY A 238 17.56 13.03 18.59
N LYS A 239 18.51 13.97 18.69
CA LYS A 239 19.03 14.77 17.57
C LYS A 239 20.15 14.09 16.79
N GLU A 240 20.60 12.92 17.27
CA GLU A 240 21.67 12.14 16.64
C GLU A 240 21.25 11.65 15.24
N ILE A 241 22.19 11.61 14.30
CA ILE A 241 22.00 11.14 12.93
C ILE A 241 22.70 9.79 12.79
N GLY A 242 21.99 8.77 12.31
CA GLY A 242 22.55 7.43 12.10
C GLY A 242 22.77 6.64 13.41
N ARG A 243 23.97 6.70 13.99
CA ARG A 243 24.36 5.88 15.15
C ARG A 243 23.96 6.55 16.47
N PHE A 244 23.45 5.74 17.39
CA PHE A 244 23.12 6.20 18.74
C PHE A 244 24.41 6.53 19.51
N GLU A 245 24.56 7.78 19.96
CA GLU A 245 25.59 8.15 20.94
C GLU A 245 25.08 7.82 22.34
N ASP A 246 25.95 7.18 23.12
CA ASP A 246 25.57 6.49 24.35
C ASP A 246 25.22 7.48 25.47
N HIS A 247 23.94 7.80 25.60
CA HIS A 247 23.44 8.62 26.70
C HIS A 247 23.16 7.75 27.92
N SER A 248 24.21 7.54 28.73
CA SER A 248 24.23 6.78 29.99
C SER A 248 23.15 7.18 31.03
N MET A 249 22.51 8.34 30.86
CA MET A 249 21.40 8.79 31.72
C MET A 249 20.07 8.11 31.40
N LEU A 250 19.79 7.81 30.12
CA LEU A 250 18.56 7.11 29.72
C LEU A 250 18.60 5.62 29.99
N GLU A 251 19.79 5.00 29.94
CA GLU A 251 19.96 3.59 30.25
C GLU A 251 19.64 3.26 31.72
N LYS A 252 19.75 4.24 32.62
CA LYS A 252 19.42 4.11 34.05
C LYS A 252 17.91 4.11 34.31
N ASN A 253 17.09 4.59 33.37
CA ASN A 253 15.64 4.63 33.53
C ASN A 253 15.00 3.30 33.10
N LEU A 254 14.54 2.51 34.08
CA LEU A 254 13.91 1.20 33.86
C LEU A 254 12.67 1.28 32.95
N CYS A 255 11.86 2.33 33.09
CA CYS A 255 10.65 2.54 32.28
C CYS A 255 11.02 2.78 30.81
N TYR A 256 12.05 3.59 30.55
CA TYR A 256 12.54 3.83 29.19
C TYR A 256 13.07 2.53 28.55
N LYS A 257 13.87 1.75 29.29
CA LYS A 257 14.43 0.48 28.81
C LYS A 257 13.34 -0.50 28.40
N GLU A 258 12.28 -0.63 29.20
CA GLU A 258 11.14 -1.49 28.89
C GLU A 258 10.42 -1.05 27.60
N ILE A 259 10.11 0.25 27.48
CA ILE A 259 9.46 0.81 26.29
C ILE A 259 10.32 0.62 25.04
N HIS A 260 11.62 0.92 25.13
CA HIS A 260 12.56 0.77 24.02
C HIS A 260 12.72 -0.69 23.58
N MET A 261 12.80 -1.64 24.52
CA MET A 261 12.84 -3.07 24.20
C MET A 261 11.56 -3.53 23.49
N LYS A 262 10.38 -3.15 24.00
CA LYS A 262 9.10 -3.48 23.35
C LYS A 262 9.04 -2.86 21.95
N PHE A 263 9.41 -1.58 21.81
CA PHE A 263 9.46 -0.91 20.51
C PHE A 263 10.36 -1.67 19.53
N ARG A 264 11.60 -2.00 19.92
CA ARG A 264 12.54 -2.74 19.06
C ARG A 264 11.98 -4.09 18.65
N LYS A 265 11.38 -4.84 19.57
CA LYS A 265 10.74 -6.13 19.26
C LYS A 265 9.69 -5.99 18.16
N TYR A 266 8.73 -5.07 18.33
CA TYR A 266 7.70 -4.85 17.32
C TYR A 266 8.30 -4.36 15.99
N HIS A 267 9.25 -3.43 16.04
CA HIS A 267 9.89 -2.88 14.85
C HIS A 267 10.62 -3.98 14.05
N THR A 268 11.38 -4.85 14.72
CA THR A 268 12.07 -5.97 14.09
C THR A 268 11.09 -6.96 13.48
N ILE A 269 10.00 -7.34 14.18
CA ILE A 269 8.99 -8.25 13.63
C ILE A 269 8.34 -7.66 12.36
N ILE A 270 8.00 -6.37 12.39
CA ILE A 270 7.43 -5.67 11.22
C ILE A 270 8.42 -5.65 10.06
N ALA A 271 9.70 -5.32 10.33
CA ALA A 271 10.74 -5.28 9.31
C ALA A 271 10.94 -6.66 8.67
N THR A 272 11.00 -7.73 9.47
CA THR A 272 11.09 -9.11 8.97
C THR A 272 9.87 -9.48 8.12
N GLY A 273 8.66 -9.14 8.58
CA GLY A 273 7.43 -9.35 7.80
C GLY A 273 7.48 -8.65 6.45
N ASN A 274 7.97 -7.40 6.41
CA ASN A 274 8.14 -6.64 5.19
C ASN A 274 9.17 -7.25 4.21
N ILE A 275 10.28 -7.77 4.71
CA ILE A 275 11.26 -8.48 3.88
C ILE A 275 10.65 -9.76 3.32
N LEU A 276 9.89 -10.51 4.12
CA LEU A 276 9.21 -11.72 3.66
C LEU A 276 8.20 -11.40 2.54
N THR A 277 7.44 -10.31 2.65
CA THR A 277 6.50 -9.89 1.60
C THR A 277 7.21 -9.43 0.32
N VAL A 278 8.40 -8.81 0.43
CA VAL A 278 9.26 -8.52 -0.73
C VAL A 278 9.73 -9.80 -1.42
N VAL A 279 10.08 -10.83 -0.65
CA VAL A 279 10.45 -12.13 -1.22
C VAL A 279 9.24 -12.76 -1.95
N CYS A 280 8.05 -12.71 -1.37
CA CYS A 280 6.83 -13.20 -2.02
C CYS A 280 6.57 -12.50 -3.37
N THR A 281 6.64 -11.17 -3.40
CA THR A 281 6.41 -10.41 -4.63
C THR A 281 7.54 -10.62 -5.64
N PHE A 282 8.79 -10.84 -5.21
CA PHE A 282 9.89 -11.20 -6.09
C PHE A 282 9.71 -12.58 -6.73
N VAL A 283 9.28 -13.59 -5.95
CA VAL A 283 8.94 -14.92 -6.48
C VAL A 283 7.81 -14.81 -7.52
N HIS A 284 6.82 -13.96 -7.26
CA HIS A 284 5.74 -13.71 -8.21
C HIS A 284 6.21 -12.99 -9.48
N LEU A 285 7.11 -12.01 -9.35
CA LEU A 285 7.74 -11.34 -10.48
C LEU A 285 8.52 -12.32 -11.35
N HIS A 286 9.27 -13.24 -10.74
CA HIS A 286 10.00 -14.28 -11.47
C HIS A 286 9.05 -15.20 -12.25
N TYR A 287 7.94 -15.61 -11.63
CA TYR A 287 6.90 -16.37 -12.32
C TYR A 287 6.34 -15.60 -13.52
N LEU A 288 5.99 -14.33 -13.34
CA LEU A 288 5.45 -13.50 -14.41
C LEU A 288 6.47 -13.35 -15.56
N ALA A 289 7.74 -13.09 -15.24
CA ALA A 289 8.82 -13.01 -16.22
C ALA A 289 8.97 -14.31 -17.03
N SER A 290 8.90 -15.47 -16.36
CA SER A 290 8.97 -16.78 -17.04
C SER A 290 7.81 -17.03 -18.02
N LYS A 291 6.64 -16.42 -17.78
CA LYS A 291 5.47 -16.52 -18.67
C LYS A 291 5.50 -15.51 -19.81
N ILE A 292 6.15 -14.37 -19.62
CA ILE A 292 6.36 -13.37 -20.68
C ILE A 292 7.45 -13.82 -21.65
N VAL A 293 8.54 -14.41 -21.16
CA VAL A 293 9.67 -14.88 -21.99
C VAL A 293 9.32 -16.16 -22.76
N ALA A 294 8.27 -16.89 -22.36
CA ALA A 294 7.78 -18.08 -23.05
C ALA A 294 6.80 -17.78 -24.21
N LEU A 295 6.56 -16.51 -24.52
CA LEU A 295 5.82 -16.01 -25.69
C LEU A 295 6.79 -15.56 -26.79
#